data_AF-A0A3N5EGH2-F1
#
_entry.id   AF-A0A3N5EGH2-F1
#
_cell.length_a   1.000
_cell.length_b   1.000
_cell.length_c   1.000
_cell.angle_alpha   90.00
_cell.angle_beta   90.00
_cell.angle_gamma   90.00
#
_symmetry.space_group_name_H-M   'P 1'
#
loop_
_entity.id
_entity.type
_entity.pdbx_description
1 polymer ?
#
loop_
_entity_poly.entity_id
_entity_poly.type
_entity_poly.pdbx_seq_one_letter_code
_entity_poly.pdbx_strand_id
1 'polypeptide(L)'
;MNDKIIIEFQQGDKESYRLIFDSLYSTMCLFANKFIHDYDDAEDIVQEVFIELWHQRVKFESIYHIKSFLYLSIKNRCINYKKHLLSKEKHSKSIIDNNDLYFEDYVLEAEVIQNLNNAINNLPEQRKQVILLSMQGLKNNEIAEDMRISIDTVKLHKKLAYKQLREKLNPSLSILLLLS
;
A
#
# COMPACT_ATOMS: atom_id res chain seq x y z
N MET A 1 7.20 -14.20 -5.57
CA MET A 1 8.64 -14.12 -5.27
C MET A 1 9.20 -15.54 -5.33
N ASN A 2 10.37 -15.76 -5.94
CA ASN A 2 10.98 -17.10 -6.04
C ASN A 2 11.82 -17.39 -4.79
N ASP A 3 11.88 -18.65 -4.35
CA ASP A 3 12.69 -19.13 -3.22
C ASP A 3 14.18 -18.76 -3.37
N LYS A 4 14.67 -18.71 -4.62
CA LYS A 4 16.02 -18.24 -4.94
C LYS A 4 16.32 -16.85 -4.37
N ILE A 5 15.38 -15.90 -4.48
CA ILE A 5 15.57 -14.52 -3.99
C ILE A 5 15.72 -14.53 -2.47
N ILE A 6 14.96 -15.38 -1.77
CA ILE A 6 15.04 -15.46 -0.30
C ILE A 6 16.38 -16.05 0.14
N ILE A 7 16.86 -17.09 -0.55
CA ILE A 7 18.17 -17.71 -0.28
C ILE A 7 19.31 -16.70 -0.50
N GLU A 8 19.29 -15.97 -1.62
CA GLU A 8 20.29 -14.96 -1.94
C GLU A 8 20.24 -13.79 -0.94
N PHE A 9 19.04 -13.35 -0.55
CA PHE A 9 18.84 -12.36 0.50
C PHE A 9 19.46 -12.80 1.83
N GLN A 10 19.26 -14.04 2.28
CA GLN A 10 19.87 -14.55 3.51
C GLN A 10 21.40 -14.49 3.48
N GLN A 11 22.00 -14.68 2.30
CA GLN A 11 23.44 -14.61 2.07
C GLN A 11 23.98 -13.16 2.04
N GLY A 12 23.09 -12.15 2.12
CA GLY A 12 23.47 -10.74 2.07
C GLY A 12 23.58 -10.18 0.65
N ASP A 13 22.88 -10.78 -0.32
CA ASP A 13 22.75 -10.20 -1.65
C ASP A 13 21.88 -8.94 -1.62
N LYS A 14 22.45 -7.82 -2.08
CA LYS A 14 21.79 -6.51 -2.05
C LYS A 14 20.67 -6.39 -3.09
N GLU A 15 20.81 -7.04 -4.25
CA GLU A 15 19.76 -7.01 -5.27
C GLU A 15 18.51 -7.76 -4.81
N SER A 16 18.69 -8.89 -4.13
CA SER A 16 17.61 -9.67 -3.53
C SER A 16 16.88 -8.87 -2.46
N TYR A 17 17.62 -8.14 -1.61
CA TYR A 17 17.02 -7.20 -0.67
C TYR A 17 16.26 -6.08 -1.37
N ARG A 18 16.83 -5.48 -2.42
CA ARG A 18 16.16 -4.43 -3.22
C ARG A 18 14.85 -4.94 -3.80
N LEU A 19 14.84 -6.15 -4.37
CA LEU A 19 13.61 -6.76 -4.90
C LEU A 19 12.55 -6.98 -3.81
N ILE A 20 12.96 -7.41 -2.62
CA ILE A 20 12.05 -7.55 -1.47
C ILE A 20 11.50 -6.17 -1.06
N PHE A 21 12.39 -5.19 -0.92
CA PHE A 21 12.06 -3.82 -0.56
C PHE A 21 11.06 -3.22 -1.56
N ASP A 22 11.41 -3.18 -2.84
CA ASP A 22 10.56 -2.65 -3.93
C ASP A 22 9.19 -3.34 -3.97
N SER A 23 9.13 -4.64 -3.62
CA SER A 23 7.88 -5.40 -3.65
C SER A 23 6.95 -5.16 -2.45
N LEU A 24 7.48 -4.74 -1.29
CA LEU A 24 6.72 -4.67 -0.04
C LEU A 24 6.62 -3.26 0.54
N TYR A 25 7.59 -2.38 0.25
CA TYR A 25 7.74 -1.09 0.91
C TYR A 25 6.46 -0.24 0.85
N SER A 26 5.89 -0.04 -0.34
CA SER A 26 4.66 0.75 -0.50
C SER A 26 3.48 0.17 0.28
N THR A 27 3.31 -1.17 0.29
CA THR A 27 2.27 -1.84 1.08
C THR A 27 2.48 -1.60 2.58
N MET A 28 3.73 -1.67 3.04
CA MET A 28 4.10 -1.45 4.43
C MET A 28 3.84 0.01 4.86
N CYS A 29 4.10 0.97 3.99
CA CYS A 29 3.79 2.38 4.23
C CYS A 29 2.27 2.63 4.31
N LEU A 30 1.50 2.04 3.38
CA LEU A 30 0.04 2.10 3.43
C LEU A 30 -0.51 1.51 4.73
N PHE A 31 0.06 0.40 5.19
CA PHE A 31 -0.30 -0.24 6.46
C PHE A 31 0.07 0.63 7.68
N ALA A 32 1.30 1.14 7.76
CA ALA A 32 1.74 2.02 8.85
C ALA A 32 0.87 3.29 8.96
N ASN A 33 0.51 3.88 7.82
CA ASN A 33 -0.31 5.09 7.76
C ASN A 33 -1.74 4.89 8.29
N LYS A 34 -2.22 3.64 8.44
CA LYS A 34 -3.50 3.36 9.12
C LYS A 34 -3.45 3.64 10.62
N PHE A 35 -2.27 3.63 11.23
CA PHE A 35 -2.10 3.87 12.66
C PHE A 35 -1.72 5.32 12.97
N ILE A 36 -0.85 5.90 12.14
CA ILE A 36 -0.18 7.18 12.40
C ILE A 36 -0.92 8.35 11.77
N HIS A 37 -1.50 8.16 10.58
CA HIS A 37 -2.13 9.22 9.78
C HIS A 37 -1.21 10.40 9.43
N ASP A 38 0.09 10.16 9.47
CA ASP A 38 1.15 11.03 8.95
C ASP A 38 2.03 10.13 8.08
N TYR A 39 2.16 10.51 6.80
CA TYR A 39 2.83 9.65 5.83
C TYR A 39 4.35 9.70 5.99
N ASP A 40 4.92 10.86 6.35
CA ASP A 40 6.36 11.02 6.51
C ASP A 40 6.84 10.19 7.71
N ASP A 41 6.14 10.29 8.85
CA ASP A 41 6.44 9.46 10.03
C ASP A 41 6.23 7.96 9.77
N ALA A 42 5.24 7.61 8.94
CA ALA A 42 4.98 6.22 8.55
C ALA A 42 6.12 5.65 7.69
N GLU A 43 6.63 6.43 6.74
CA GLU A 43 7.77 6.02 5.91
C GLU A 43 9.02 5.81 6.76
N ASP A 44 9.32 6.72 7.69
CA ASP A 44 10.48 6.61 8.58
C ASP A 44 10.44 5.33 9.41
N ILE A 45 9.29 5.01 10.02
CA ILE A 45 9.12 3.77 10.78
C ILE A 45 9.31 2.54 9.88
N VAL A 46 8.75 2.56 8.67
CA VAL A 46 8.90 1.44 7.73
C VAL A 46 10.35 1.26 7.33
N GLN A 47 11.08 2.34 7.01
CA GLN A 47 12.50 2.29 6.68
C GLN A 47 13.33 1.67 7.80
N GLU A 48 13.11 2.07 9.05
CA GLU A 48 13.79 1.48 10.21
C GLU A 48 13.56 -0.03 10.31
N VAL A 49 12.32 -0.49 10.10
CA VAL A 49 12.00 -1.94 10.14
C VAL A 49 12.65 -2.69 8.98
N PHE A 50 12.75 -2.08 7.80
CA PHE A 50 13.48 -2.67 6.66
C PHE A 50 14.99 -2.75 6.91
N ILE A 51 15.57 -1.81 7.67
CA ILE A 51 16.96 -1.90 8.12
C ILE A 51 17.12 -3.07 9.10
N GLU A 52 16.18 -3.26 10.02
CA GLU A 52 16.18 -4.42 10.93
C GLU A 52 16.03 -5.76 10.19
N LEU A 53 15.17 -5.81 9.17
CA LEU A 53 15.02 -6.97 8.29
C LEU A 53 16.37 -7.36 7.68
N TRP A 54 17.14 -6.39 7.18
CA TRP A 54 18.48 -6.64 6.62
C TRP A 54 19.47 -7.19 7.66
N HIS A 55 19.47 -6.63 8.87
CA HIS A 55 20.34 -7.10 9.95
C HIS A 55 19.98 -8.51 10.43
N GLN A 56 18.70 -8.88 10.37
CA GLN A 56 18.20 -10.18 10.82
C GLN A 56 17.97 -11.20 9.68
N ARG A 57 18.42 -10.88 8.46
CA ARG A 57 18.08 -11.59 7.21
C ARG A 57 18.16 -13.11 7.25
N VAL A 58 19.11 -13.68 7.99
CA VAL A 58 19.35 -15.14 8.10
C VAL A 58 18.16 -15.89 8.72
N LYS A 59 17.27 -15.21 9.45
CA LYS A 59 16.13 -15.83 10.16
C LYS A 59 14.92 -16.12 9.28
N PHE A 60 14.87 -15.61 8.05
CA PHE A 60 13.63 -15.61 7.26
C PHE A 60 13.67 -16.64 6.13
N GLU A 61 12.96 -17.76 6.33
CA GLU A 61 12.94 -18.87 5.37
C GLU A 61 12.00 -18.67 4.17
N SER A 62 11.08 -17.71 4.25
CA SER A 62 10.11 -17.46 3.19
C SER A 62 9.65 -16.00 3.16
N ILE A 63 9.01 -15.62 2.05
CA ILE A 63 8.37 -14.32 1.93
C ILE A 63 7.25 -14.12 2.96
N TYR A 64 6.58 -15.20 3.38
CA TYR A 64 5.56 -15.14 4.42
C TYR A 64 6.17 -14.77 5.78
N HIS A 65 7.32 -15.37 6.13
CA HIS A 65 8.04 -15.00 7.36
C HIS A 65 8.48 -13.53 7.34
N ILE A 66 8.96 -13.03 6.20
CA ILE A 66 9.30 -11.61 6.04
C ILE A 66 8.07 -10.73 6.24
N LYS A 67 6.96 -11.00 5.55
CA LYS A 67 5.71 -10.24 5.69
C LYS A 67 5.22 -10.22 7.13
N SER A 68 5.14 -11.39 7.79
CA SER A 68 4.72 -11.50 9.18
C SER A 68 5.59 -10.66 10.12
N PHE A 69 6.91 -10.70 9.92
CA PHE A 69 7.85 -9.87 10.68
C PHE A 69 7.61 -8.38 10.42
N LEU A 70 7.50 -7.95 9.16
CA LEU A 70 7.30 -6.55 8.81
C LEU A 70 6.01 -6.01 9.42
N TYR A 71 4.86 -6.68 9.21
CA TYR A 71 3.58 -6.22 9.74
C TYR A 71 3.58 -6.14 11.27
N LEU A 72 4.12 -7.14 11.95
CA LEU A 72 4.16 -7.15 13.42
C LEU A 72 5.08 -6.05 13.97
N SER A 73 6.28 -5.92 13.40
CA SER A 73 7.26 -4.91 13.83
C SER A 73 6.76 -3.49 13.57
N ILE A 74 6.18 -3.24 12.38
CA ILE A 74 5.59 -1.95 12.03
C ILE A 74 4.43 -1.61 12.96
N LYS A 75 3.49 -2.54 13.18
CA LYS A 75 2.37 -2.32 14.11
C LYS A 75 2.89 -1.87 15.48
N ASN A 76 3.84 -2.63 16.04
CA ASN A 76 4.37 -2.36 17.37
C ASN A 76 5.05 -0.99 17.44
N ARG A 77 5.84 -0.61 16.42
CA ARG A 77 6.46 0.72 16.34
C ARG A 77 5.44 1.84 16.20
N CYS A 78 4.43 1.68 15.36
CA CYS A 78 3.35 2.68 15.20
C CYS A 78 2.60 2.89 16.52
N ILE A 79 2.26 1.82 17.23
CA ILE A 79 1.59 1.89 18.54
C ILE A 79 2.48 2.61 19.56
N ASN A 80 3.78 2.28 19.61
CA ASN A 80 4.72 2.93 20.52
C ASN A 80 4.89 4.41 20.18
N TYR A 81 5.03 4.75 18.90
CA TYR A 81 5.11 6.12 18.40
C TYR A 81 3.91 6.95 18.85
N LYS A 82 2.69 6.44 18.62
CA LYS A 82 1.44 7.11 19.02
C LYS A 82 1.34 7.28 20.54
N LYS A 83 1.74 6.27 21.33
CA LYS A 83 1.81 6.38 22.80
C LYS A 83 2.78 7.48 23.24
N HIS A 84 3.93 7.59 22.59
CA HIS A 84 4.91 8.64 22.90
C HIS A 84 4.39 10.05 22.57
N LEU A 85 3.68 10.22 21.44
CA LEU A 85 3.02 11.48 21.10
C LEU A 85 1.96 11.87 22.15
N LEU A 86 1.04 10.96 22.47
CA LEU A 86 -0.02 11.20 23.45
C LEU A 86 0.53 11.50 24.85
N SER A 87 1.63 10.85 25.25
CA SER A 87 2.30 11.13 26.53
C SER A 87 2.90 12.53 26.59
N LYS A 88 3.39 13.07 25.46
CA LYS A 88 3.90 14.44 25.38
C LYS A 88 2.79 15.49 25.42
N GLU A 89 1.58 15.16 24.96
CA GLU A 89 0.43 16.07 24.92
C GLU A 89 -0.31 16.24 26.25
N LYS A 90 0.03 15.46 27.30
CA LYS A 90 -0.40 15.60 28.71
C LYS A 90 -1.89 15.74 29.06
N HIS A 91 -2.84 15.78 28.13
CA HIS A 91 -4.28 15.92 28.41
C HIS A 91 -5.23 15.07 27.56
N SER A 92 -4.74 14.19 26.68
CA SER A 92 -5.64 13.35 25.88
C SER A 92 -6.06 12.10 26.66
N LYS A 93 -7.38 11.93 26.84
CA LYS A 93 -8.00 10.74 27.43
C LYS A 93 -7.38 9.47 26.85
N SER A 94 -7.20 8.47 27.70
CA SER A 94 -6.81 7.11 27.29
C SER A 94 -7.73 6.64 26.17
N ILE A 95 -7.29 6.77 24.93
CA ILE A 95 -7.89 6.09 23.80
C ILE A 95 -7.56 4.63 24.05
N ILE A 96 -8.59 3.85 24.39
CA ILE A 96 -8.50 2.39 24.34
C ILE A 96 -8.25 2.09 22.86
N ASP A 97 -6.99 1.88 22.54
CA ASP A 97 -6.52 1.66 21.18
C ASP A 97 -6.95 0.24 20.80
N ASN A 98 -8.13 0.09 20.19
CA ASN A 98 -8.66 -1.18 19.69
C ASN A 98 -7.86 -1.72 18.47
N ASN A 99 -6.59 -1.34 18.34
CA ASN A 99 -5.74 -1.60 17.19
C ASN A 99 -5.45 -3.09 16.96
N ASP A 100 -5.53 -3.91 18.01
CA ASP A 100 -5.41 -5.37 17.86
C ASP A 100 -6.66 -6.00 17.22
N LEU A 101 -7.85 -5.40 17.37
CA LEU A 101 -9.09 -5.88 16.75
C LEU A 101 -9.12 -5.67 15.24
N TYR A 102 -8.38 -4.69 14.71
CA TYR A 102 -8.40 -4.30 13.30
C TYR A 102 -7.11 -4.64 12.54
N PHE A 103 -6.17 -5.36 13.16
CA PHE A 103 -4.88 -5.66 12.52
C PHE A 103 -5.04 -6.39 11.18
N GLU A 104 -5.84 -7.45 11.16
CA GLU A 104 -6.09 -8.23 9.94
C GLU A 104 -6.80 -7.41 8.87
N ASP A 105 -7.76 -6.56 9.27
CA ASP A 105 -8.46 -5.65 8.36
C ASP A 105 -7.49 -4.64 7.72
N TYR A 106 -6.56 -4.07 8.50
CA TYR A 106 -5.58 -3.11 7.99
C TYR A 106 -4.54 -3.77 7.08
N VAL A 107 -4.12 -5.00 7.39
CA VAL A 107 -3.26 -5.80 6.50
C VAL A 107 -3.98 -6.01 5.17
N LEU A 108 -5.21 -6.49 5.22
CA LEU A 108 -6.02 -6.76 4.03
C LEU A 108 -6.24 -5.49 3.21
N GLU A 109 -6.61 -4.39 3.85
CA GLU A 109 -6.86 -3.12 3.17
C GLU A 109 -5.60 -2.60 2.46
N ALA A 110 -4.44 -2.64 3.11
CA ALA A 110 -3.18 -2.21 2.51
C ALA A 110 -2.81 -3.07 1.29
N GLU A 111 -2.97 -4.40 1.37
CA GLU A 111 -2.72 -5.29 0.23
C GLU A 111 -3.71 -5.05 -0.93
N VAL A 112 -4.99 -4.82 -0.61
CA VAL A 112 -6.04 -4.49 -1.58
C VAL A 112 -5.72 -3.18 -2.31
N ILE A 113 -5.39 -2.13 -1.58
CA ILE A 113 -5.03 -0.82 -2.16
C ILE A 113 -3.79 -0.95 -3.03
N GLN A 114 -2.75 -1.67 -2.58
CA GLN A 114 -1.55 -1.84 -3.38
C GLN A 114 -1.83 -2.64 -4.66
N ASN A 115 -2.65 -3.69 -4.59
CA ASN A 115 -3.05 -4.44 -5.77
C ASN A 115 -3.82 -3.57 -6.78
N LEU A 116 -4.71 -2.70 -6.31
CA LEU A 116 -5.40 -1.72 -7.14
C LEU A 116 -4.41 -0.74 -7.79
N ASN A 117 -3.48 -0.17 -7.02
CA ASN A 117 -2.45 0.74 -7.54
C ASN A 117 -1.59 0.07 -8.61
N ASN A 118 -1.18 -1.18 -8.39
CA ASN A 118 -0.44 -1.97 -9.38
C ASN A 118 -1.27 -2.21 -10.65
N ALA A 119 -2.57 -2.49 -10.52
CA ALA A 119 -3.45 -2.69 -11.66
C ALA A 119 -3.64 -1.39 -12.47
N ILE A 120 -3.80 -0.25 -11.79
CA ILE A 120 -3.90 1.09 -12.40
C ILE A 120 -2.61 1.44 -13.13
N ASN A 121 -1.44 1.18 -12.53
CA ASN A 121 -0.14 1.44 -13.14
C ASN A 121 0.12 0.60 -14.41
N ASN A 122 -0.61 -0.50 -14.60
CA ASN A 122 -0.55 -1.33 -15.80
C ASN A 122 -1.58 -0.92 -16.89
N LEU A 123 -2.36 0.13 -16.66
CA LEU A 123 -3.25 0.68 -17.70
C LEU A 123 -2.41 1.47 -18.73
N PRO A 124 -2.84 1.51 -20.01
CA PRO A 124 -2.31 2.47 -20.97
C PRO A 124 -2.39 3.90 -20.44
N GLU A 125 -1.39 4.73 -20.75
CA GLU A 125 -1.16 6.03 -20.10
C GLU A 125 -2.41 6.93 -20.06
N GLN A 126 -3.11 7.09 -21.20
CA GLN A 126 -4.34 7.89 -21.26
C GLN A 126 -5.46 7.33 -20.37
N ARG A 127 -5.58 6.00 -20.25
CA ARG A 127 -6.58 5.37 -19.38
C ARG A 127 -6.20 5.53 -17.91
N LYS A 128 -4.91 5.36 -17.60
CA LYS A 128 -4.37 5.61 -16.25
C LYS A 128 -4.66 7.04 -15.80
N GLN A 129 -4.34 8.03 -16.63
CA GLN A 129 -4.57 9.45 -16.32
C GLN A 129 -6.06 9.75 -16.08
N VAL A 130 -6.95 9.24 -16.94
CA VAL A 130 -8.41 9.39 -16.74
C VAL A 130 -8.88 8.80 -15.41
N ILE A 131 -8.36 7.63 -15.01
CA ILE A 131 -8.71 7.00 -13.73
C ILE A 131 -8.17 7.81 -12.55
N LEU A 132 -6.91 8.25 -12.60
CA LEU A 132 -6.29 9.05 -11.53
C LEU A 132 -7.04 10.37 -11.29
N LEU A 133 -7.35 11.12 -12.36
CA LEU A 133 -8.12 12.36 -12.26
C LEU A 133 -9.54 12.10 -11.72
N SER A 134 -10.16 11.00 -12.11
CA SER A 134 -11.46 10.60 -11.56
C SER A 134 -11.39 10.28 -10.07
N MET A 135 -10.31 9.65 -9.60
CA MET A 135 -10.09 9.35 -8.17
C MET A 135 -9.81 10.61 -7.35
N GLN A 136 -9.31 11.67 -7.99
CA GLN A 136 -9.19 13.01 -7.40
C GLN A 136 -10.54 13.76 -7.33
N GLY A 137 -11.63 13.16 -7.85
CA GLY A 137 -12.97 13.71 -7.79
C GLY A 137 -13.36 14.57 -8.99
N LEU A 138 -12.52 14.66 -10.03
CA LEU A 138 -12.87 15.42 -11.24
C LEU A 138 -14.01 14.74 -12.01
N LYS A 139 -14.93 15.57 -12.50
CA LYS A 139 -16.03 15.17 -13.36
C LYS A 139 -15.55 14.93 -14.79
N ASN A 140 -16.32 14.17 -15.56
CA ASN A 140 -15.93 13.80 -16.93
C ASN A 140 -15.68 14.99 -17.86
N ASN A 141 -16.37 16.12 -17.66
CA ASN A 141 -16.15 17.36 -18.40
C ASN A 141 -14.84 18.05 -18.01
N GLU A 142 -14.50 18.08 -16.71
CA GLU A 142 -13.24 18.64 -16.20
C GLU A 142 -12.04 17.82 -16.69
N ILE A 143 -12.15 16.49 -16.67
CA ILE A 143 -11.14 15.58 -17.22
C ILE A 143 -10.96 15.79 -18.73
N ALA A 144 -12.08 15.95 -19.46
CA ALA A 144 -12.05 16.18 -20.90
C ALA A 144 -11.31 17.49 -21.25
N GLU A 145 -11.56 18.54 -20.47
CA GLU A 145 -10.89 19.83 -20.61
C GLU A 145 -9.39 19.75 -20.28
N ASP A 146 -9.03 19.17 -19.12
CA ASP A 146 -7.65 19.00 -18.68
C ASP A 146 -6.80 18.21 -19.69
N MET A 147 -7.36 17.10 -20.19
CA MET A 147 -6.68 16.22 -21.13
C MET A 147 -6.85 16.63 -22.61
N ARG A 148 -7.64 17.67 -22.91
CA ARG A 148 -7.97 18.14 -24.26
C ARG A 148 -8.53 17.04 -25.19
N ILE A 149 -9.46 16.24 -24.67
CA ILE A 149 -10.17 15.17 -25.39
C ILE A 149 -11.69 15.36 -25.28
N SER A 150 -12.48 14.59 -26.05
CA SER A 150 -13.94 14.65 -25.92
C SER A 150 -14.43 13.97 -24.64
N ILE A 151 -15.56 14.41 -24.09
CA ILE A 151 -16.22 13.77 -22.95
C ILE A 151 -16.52 12.29 -23.24
N ASP A 152 -16.86 11.95 -24.48
CA ASP A 152 -17.12 10.56 -24.87
C ASP A 152 -15.84 9.73 -24.93
N THR A 153 -14.70 10.34 -25.25
CA THR A 153 -13.38 9.73 -25.14
C THR A 153 -13.05 9.43 -23.66
N VAL A 154 -13.36 10.33 -22.73
CA VAL A 154 -13.21 10.09 -21.28
C VAL A 154 -14.06 8.90 -20.83
N LYS A 155 -15.35 8.86 -21.20
CA LYS A 155 -16.25 7.74 -20.87
C LYS A 155 -15.74 6.41 -21.44
N LEU A 156 -15.24 6.42 -22.68
CA LEU A 156 -14.65 5.23 -23.31
C LEU A 156 -13.40 4.76 -22.54
N HIS A 157 -12.48 5.67 -22.20
CA HIS A 157 -11.30 5.33 -21.41
C HIS A 157 -11.67 4.75 -20.05
N LYS A 158 -12.64 5.35 -19.33
CA LYS A 158 -13.16 4.80 -18.06
C LYS A 158 -13.71 3.38 -18.26
N LYS A 159 -14.59 3.17 -19.25
CA LYS A 159 -15.17 1.85 -19.55
C LYS A 159 -14.09 0.80 -19.81
N LEU A 160 -13.09 1.12 -20.64
CA LEU A 160 -11.99 0.21 -20.97
C LEU A 160 -11.07 -0.05 -19.77
N ALA A 161 -10.78 0.99 -18.97
CA ALA A 161 -10.00 0.87 -17.75
C ALA A 161 -10.69 -0.06 -16.74
N TYR A 162 -11.96 0.18 -16.42
CA TYR A 162 -12.71 -0.67 -15.48
C TYR A 162 -12.79 -2.11 -15.96
N LYS A 163 -12.99 -2.35 -17.26
CA LYS A 163 -12.95 -3.71 -17.81
C LYS A 163 -11.60 -4.40 -17.50
N GLN A 164 -10.50 -3.72 -17.82
CA GLN A 164 -9.15 -4.25 -17.62
C GLN A 164 -8.82 -4.42 -16.12
N LEU A 165 -9.26 -3.50 -15.26
CA LEU A 165 -9.10 -3.61 -13.82
C LEU A 165 -9.89 -4.80 -13.25
N ARG A 166 -11.13 -5.02 -13.69
CA ARG A 166 -11.94 -6.18 -13.27
C ARG A 166 -11.35 -7.52 -13.66
N GLU A 167 -10.68 -7.60 -14.81
CA GLU A 167 -10.00 -8.82 -15.26
C GLU A 167 -8.74 -9.13 -14.43
N LYS A 168 -8.08 -8.09 -13.89
CA LYS A 168 -6.84 -8.24 -13.10
C LYS A 168 -7.07 -8.34 -11.59
N LEU A 169 -8.17 -7.81 -11.08
CA LEU A 169 -8.47 -7.80 -9.65
C LEU A 169 -9.38 -8.98 -9.29
N ASN A 170 -9.20 -9.53 -8.09
CA ASN A 170 -10.04 -10.61 -7.57
C ASN A 170 -11.54 -10.19 -7.60
N PRO A 171 -12.48 -11.08 -7.95
CA PRO A 171 -13.93 -10.81 -7.95
C PRO A 171 -14.44 -9.99 -6.76
N SER A 172 -13.91 -10.18 -5.55
CA SER A 172 -14.29 -9.41 -4.36
C SER A 172 -13.93 -7.91 -4.45
N LEU A 173 -12.80 -7.53 -5.05
CA LEU A 173 -12.41 -6.12 -5.27
C LEU A 173 -13.22 -5.48 -6.40
N SER A 174 -13.68 -6.26 -7.37
CA SER A 174 -14.40 -5.74 -8.53
C SER A 174 -15.73 -5.06 -8.17
N ILE A 175 -16.28 -5.38 -6.98
CA ILE A 175 -17.49 -4.77 -6.42
C ILE A 175 -17.25 -3.31 -6.00
N LEU A 176 -16.07 -2.94 -5.50
CA LEU A 176 -15.76 -1.55 -5.14
C LEU A 176 -15.76 -0.62 -6.35
N LEU A 177 -15.38 -1.13 -7.53
CA LEU A 177 -15.40 -0.39 -8.80
C LEU A 177 -16.81 -0.20 -9.40
N LEU A 178 -17.86 -0.77 -8.78
CA LEU A 178 -19.26 -0.57 -9.18
C LEU A 178 -19.93 0.57 -8.39
N LEU A 179 -19.31 1.03 -7.31
CA LEU A 179 -19.87 2.05 -6.40
C LEU A 179 -19.37 3.47 -6.69
N SER A 180 -18.41 3.62 -7.62
CA SER A 180 -17.84 4.88 -8.12
C SER A 180 -18.34 5.21 -9.52
#